data_AF-A0A969REM9-F1
#
_entry.id   AF-A0A969REM9-F1
#
_cell.length_a   1.000
_cell.length_b   1.000
_cell.length_c   1.000
_cell.angle_alpha   90.00
_cell.angle_beta   90.00
_cell.angle_gamma   90.00
#
_symmetry.space_group_name_H-M   'P 1'
#
loop_
_entity.id
_entity.type
_entity.pdbx_description
1 polymer ?
#
loop_
_entity_poly.entity_id
_entity_poly.type
_entity_poly.pdbx_seq_one_letter_code
_entity_poly.pdbx_strand_id
1 'polypeptide(L)'
;MNTPPFQTIADQLLADLKQESQLVDLIIRSCIEYRWAIAEEEQEIAEAMIYNAFEAYVVARGMPPQQAEGFCERYLETLIQTVQRIL
;
A
#
# COMPACT_ATOMS: atom_id res chain seq x y z
N MET A 1 -5.15 17.04 21.48
CA MET A 1 -4.11 17.12 20.43
C MET A 1 -4.48 16.09 19.39
N ASN A 2 -4.90 16.54 18.20
CA ASN A 2 -5.30 15.64 17.11
C ASN A 2 -4.03 15.24 16.35
N THR A 3 -3.57 14.01 16.53
CA THR A 3 -2.54 13.40 15.69
C THR A 3 -3.07 13.34 14.26
N PRO A 4 -2.31 13.76 13.24
CA PRO A 4 -2.75 13.61 11.86
C PRO A 4 -2.91 12.11 11.54
N PRO A 5 -4.00 11.69 10.88
CA PRO A 5 -4.31 10.28 10.60
C PRO A 5 -3.24 9.55 9.77
N PHE A 6 -2.32 10.30 9.17
CA PHE A 6 -1.20 9.80 8.38
C PHE A 6 -0.14 9.08 9.22
N GLN A 7 0.12 9.58 10.42
CA GLN A 7 1.14 9.02 11.29
C GLN A 7 0.75 7.61 11.74
N THR A 8 -0.56 7.37 11.93
CA THR A 8 -1.07 6.06 12.35
C THR A 8 -0.99 4.98 11.28
N ILE A 9 -1.14 5.28 9.98
CA ILE A 9 -1.10 4.24 8.93
C ILE A 9 0.33 3.86 8.59
N ALA A 10 1.25 4.82 8.45
CA ALA A 10 2.66 4.54 8.19
C ALA A 10 3.31 3.78 9.36
N ASP A 11 3.03 4.20 10.60
CA ASP A 11 3.53 3.52 11.79
C ASP A 11 2.94 2.09 11.91
N GLN A 12 1.68 1.89 11.51
CA GLN A 12 1.06 0.56 11.47
C GLN A 12 1.66 -0.32 10.37
N LEU A 13 1.93 0.23 9.18
CA LEU A 13 2.57 -0.48 8.08
C LEU A 13 3.99 -0.93 8.47
N LEU A 14 4.75 -0.06 9.13
CA LEU A 14 6.08 -0.36 9.67
C LEU A 14 6.03 -1.38 10.82
N ALA A 15 5.02 -1.31 11.69
CA ALA A 15 4.81 -2.29 12.75
C ALA A 15 4.45 -3.68 12.19
N ASP A 16 3.64 -3.73 11.14
CA ASP A 16 3.24 -4.97 10.47
C ASP A 16 4.37 -5.58 9.64
N LEU A 17 5.29 -4.75 9.15
CA LEU A 17 6.57 -5.16 8.55
C LEU A 17 7.41 -6.01 9.52
N LYS A 18 7.37 -5.66 10.82
CA LYS A 18 8.02 -6.45 11.89
C LYS A 18 7.28 -7.74 12.25
N GLN A 19 6.03 -7.89 11.81
CA GLN A 19 5.20 -9.08 12.03
C GLN A 19 5.16 -10.01 10.81
N GLU A 20 5.97 -9.75 9.77
CA GLU A 20 6.07 -10.59 8.56
C GLU A 20 4.73 -10.81 7.84
N SER A 21 3.87 -9.79 7.81
CA SER A 21 2.65 -9.85 6.99
C SER A 21 3.03 -9.95 5.51
N GLN A 22 2.72 -11.10 4.89
CA GLN A 22 2.98 -11.36 3.46
C GLN A 22 2.37 -10.28 2.55
N LEU A 23 1.25 -9.67 2.97
CA LEU A 23 0.60 -8.59 2.22
C LEU A 23 1.42 -7.29 2.28
N VAL A 24 2.04 -6.98 3.41
CA VAL A 24 2.88 -5.78 3.54
C VAL A 24 4.18 -5.94 2.75
N ASP A 25 4.80 -7.12 2.79
CA ASP A 25 5.95 -7.43 1.94
C ASP A 25 5.61 -7.31 0.45
N LEU A 26 4.45 -7.83 0.04
CA LEU A 26 3.97 -7.72 -1.35
C LEU A 26 3.75 -6.26 -1.77
N ILE A 27 3.14 -5.43 -0.92
CA ILE A 27 2.98 -3.99 -1.18
C ILE A 27 4.34 -3.33 -1.40
N ILE A 28 5.31 -3.58 -0.51
CA ILE A 28 6.64 -2.96 -0.58
C ILE A 28 7.38 -3.39 -1.84
N ARG A 29 7.41 -4.69 -2.15
CA ARG A 29 8.06 -5.20 -3.37
C ARG A 29 7.44 -4.62 -4.62
N SER A 30 6.11 -4.57 -4.68
CA SER A 30 5.41 -4.01 -5.84
C SER A 30 5.68 -2.51 -5.98
N CYS A 31 5.80 -1.76 -4.87
CA CYS A 31 6.24 -0.36 -4.89
C CYS A 31 7.69 -0.18 -5.39
N ILE A 32 8.58 -1.14 -5.11
CA ILE A 32 9.94 -1.17 -5.66
C ILE A 32 9.85 -1.42 -7.18
N GLU A 33 9.12 -2.44 -7.62
CA GLU A 33 8.94 -2.74 -9.04
C GLU A 33 8.36 -1.53 -9.79
N TYR A 34 7.34 -0.87 -9.24
CA TYR A 34 6.76 0.36 -9.80
C TYR A 34 7.80 1.48 -9.95
N ARG A 35 8.74 1.64 -9.00
CA ARG A 35 9.79 2.67 -9.06
C ARG A 35 10.84 2.39 -10.14
N TRP A 36 11.11 1.11 -10.41
CA TRP A 36 12.13 0.68 -11.37
C TRP A 36 11.57 0.31 -12.74
N ALA A 37 10.24 0.27 -12.89
CA ALA A 37 9.57 0.06 -14.16
C ALA A 37 10.03 1.10 -15.19
N ILE A 38 10.44 0.61 -16.37
CA ILE A 38 10.90 1.46 -17.47
C ILE A 38 9.81 1.56 -18.53
N ALA A 39 9.05 0.48 -18.74
CA ALA A 39 7.91 0.46 -19.63
C ALA A 39 6.61 0.81 -18.89
N GLU A 40 5.70 1.50 -19.57
CA GLU A 40 4.38 1.85 -19.06
C GLU A 40 3.58 0.59 -18.64
N GLU A 41 3.67 -0.49 -19.42
CA GLU A 41 3.05 -1.78 -19.10
C GLU A 41 3.56 -2.38 -17.78
N GLU A 42 4.88 -2.28 -17.50
CA GLU A 42 5.45 -2.76 -16.24
C GLU A 42 4.95 -1.91 -15.06
N GLN A 43 4.78 -0.62 -15.28
CA GLN A 43 4.27 0.31 -14.28
C GLN A 43 2.80 0.02 -13.95
N GLU A 44 1.96 -0.22 -14.97
CA GLU A 44 0.55 -0.62 -14.81
C GLU A 44 0.42 -1.95 -14.06
N ILE A 45 1.24 -2.94 -14.40
CA ILE A 45 1.25 -4.24 -13.70
C ILE A 45 1.62 -4.06 -12.23
N ALA A 46 2.68 -3.31 -11.94
CA ALA A 46 3.12 -3.06 -10.58
C ALA A 46 2.05 -2.28 -9.79
N GLU A 47 1.40 -1.28 -10.39
CA GLU A 47 0.31 -0.53 -9.77
C GLU A 47 -0.89 -1.43 -9.41
N ALA A 48 -1.30 -2.31 -10.34
CA ALA A 48 -2.37 -3.27 -10.10
C ALA A 48 -2.01 -4.25 -8.98
N MET A 49 -0.76 -4.67 -8.88
CA MET A 49 -0.28 -5.51 -7.77
C MET A 49 -0.34 -4.78 -6.42
N ILE A 50 0.09 -3.51 -6.37
CA ILE A 50 0.01 -2.67 -5.17
C ILE A 50 -1.46 -2.50 -4.75
N TYR A 51 -2.34 -2.18 -5.71
CA TYR A 51 -3.77 -2.02 -5.47
C TYR A 51 -4.38 -3.28 -4.84
N ASN A 52 -4.20 -4.44 -5.47
CA ASN A 52 -4.77 -5.70 -5.00
C ASN A 52 -4.24 -6.10 -3.62
N ALA A 53 -2.94 -5.91 -3.37
CA ALA A 53 -2.33 -6.20 -2.08
C ALA A 53 -2.84 -5.25 -0.99
N PHE A 54 -3.02 -3.97 -1.32
CA PHE A 54 -3.53 -2.96 -0.40
C PHE A 54 -5.01 -3.18 -0.06
N GLU A 55 -5.83 -3.53 -1.05
CA GLU A 55 -7.24 -3.88 -0.88
C GLU A 55 -7.37 -5.10 0.05
N ALA A 56 -6.63 -6.18 -0.25
CA ALA A 56 -6.61 -7.37 0.60
C ALA A 56 -6.17 -7.05 2.04
N TYR A 57 -5.18 -6.17 2.20
CA TYR A 57 -4.69 -5.74 3.50
C TYR A 57 -5.76 -5.00 4.32
N VAL A 58 -6.47 -4.03 3.74
CA VAL A 58 -7.50 -3.28 4.48
C VAL A 58 -8.73 -4.15 4.77
N VAL A 59 -9.08 -5.08 3.87
CA VAL A 59 -10.16 -6.05 4.10
C VAL A 59 -9.80 -7.00 5.24
N ALA A 60 -8.57 -7.52 5.28
CA ALA A 60 -8.09 -8.38 6.37
C ALA A 60 -8.12 -7.67 7.74
N ARG A 61 -8.13 -6.34 7.76
CA ARG A 61 -8.24 -5.49 8.95
C ARG A 61 -9.68 -5.12 9.32
N GLY A 62 -10.67 -5.69 8.62
CA GLY A 62 -12.09 -5.53 8.94
C GLY A 62 -12.80 -4.44 8.14
N MET A 63 -12.16 -3.85 7.13
CA MET A 63 -12.84 -2.96 6.20
C MET A 63 -13.76 -3.78 5.27
N PRO A 64 -15.05 -3.41 5.09
CA PRO A 64 -15.91 -4.06 4.13
C PRO A 64 -15.36 -3.90 2.69
N PRO A 65 -15.47 -4.92 1.81
CA PRO A 65 -14.92 -4.86 0.45
C PRO A 65 -15.37 -3.63 -0.36
N GLN A 66 -16.64 -3.25 -0.25
CA GLN A 66 -17.21 -2.08 -0.94
C GLN A 66 -16.60 -0.74 -0.48
N GLN A 67 -16.10 -0.69 0.76
CA GLN A 67 -15.40 0.49 1.28
C GLN A 67 -13.90 0.43 0.98
N ALA A 68 -13.34 -0.78 0.86
CA ALA A 68 -11.94 -1.01 0.53
C ALA A 68 -11.59 -0.47 -0.86
N GLU A 69 -12.46 -0.69 -1.85
CA GLU A 69 -12.28 -0.18 -3.22
C GLU A 69 -12.12 1.35 -3.22
N GLY A 70 -13.12 2.08 -2.72
CA GLY A 70 -13.08 3.55 -2.65
C GLY A 70 -12.01 4.10 -1.69
N PHE A 71 -11.53 3.29 -0.74
CA PHE A 71 -10.37 3.63 0.08
C PHE A 71 -9.08 3.51 -0.74
N CYS A 72 -8.89 2.41 -1.48
CA CYS A 72 -7.72 2.19 -2.31
C CYS A 72 -7.63 3.24 -3.42
N GLU A 73 -8.71 3.51 -4.15
CA GLU A 73 -8.74 4.58 -5.17
C GLU A 73 -8.31 5.95 -4.62
N ARG A 74 -8.65 6.25 -3.36
CA ARG A 74 -8.30 7.52 -2.73
C ARG A 74 -6.86 7.59 -2.24
N TYR A 75 -6.29 6.47 -1.80
CA TYR A 75 -5.04 6.47 -1.04
C TYR A 75 -3.90 5.69 -1.72
N LEU A 76 -4.12 5.06 -2.88
CA LEU A 76 -3.10 4.27 -3.59
C LEU A 76 -1.85 5.10 -3.90
N GLU A 77 -2.01 6.24 -4.58
CA GLU A 77 -0.88 7.10 -4.95
C GLU A 77 -0.10 7.57 -3.71
N THR A 78 -0.84 7.89 -2.64
CA THR A 78 -0.28 8.28 -1.35
C THR A 78 0.53 7.16 -0.72
N LEU A 79 0.04 5.92 -0.78
CA LEU A 79 0.76 4.73 -0.29
C LEU A 79 2.07 4.54 -1.06
N ILE A 80 2.02 4.58 -2.39
CA ILE A 80 3.20 4.43 -3.27
C ILE A 80 4.26 5.47 -2.91
N GLN A 81 3.87 6.75 -2.85
CA GLN A 81 4.79 7.84 -2.49
C GLN A 81 5.37 7.70 -1.09
N THR A 82 4.58 7.21 -0.13
CA THR A 82 5.03 7.00 1.26
C THR A 82 6.07 5.89 1.33
N VAL A 83 5.81 4.75 0.69
CA VAL A 83 6.75 3.61 0.64
C VAL A 83 8.03 4.01 -0.08
N GLN A 84 7.94 4.68 -1.23
CA GLN A 84 9.10 5.14 -1.99
C GLN A 84 9.99 6.16 -1.26
N ARG A 85 9.43 6.93 -0.31
CA ARG A 85 10.21 7.88 0.50
C ARG A 85 11.05 7.18 1.57
N ILE A 86 10.63 5.99 2.01
CA ILE A 86 11.31 5.23 3.07
C ILE A 86 12.43 4.35 2.50
N LEU A 87 12.33 3.98 1.21
CA LEU A 87 13.28 3.16 0.47
C LEU A 87 14.36 3.99 -0.26
#